data_AF-Q9ZUP0-F1
#
_entry.id   AF-Q9ZUP0-F1
#
_cell.length_a   1.000
_cell.length_b   1.000
_cell.length_c   1.000
_cell.angle_alpha   90.00
_cell.angle_beta   90.00
_cell.angle_gamma   90.00
#
_symmetry.space_group_name_H-M   'P 1'
#
loop_
_entity.id
_entity.type
_entity.pdbx_description
1 polymer ?
#
loop_
_entity_poly.entity_id
_entity_poly.type
_entity_poly.pdbx_seq_one_letter_code
_entity_poly.pdbx_strand_id
1 'polypeptide(L)'
;MEPLGDRRPCCVCITKNRNCPRFCEYAEYFPYELRSHYESTNELFGTPKIIKMMRHAPEEKKQMLATSIIMEGNAWTNDPVSGGFGMVQKIMWKIMLHKAYLHELEEKIKEEKEKIELHL
;
A
#
# COMPACT_ATOMS: atom_id res chain seq x y z
N MET A 1 16.30 25.44 23.52
CA MET A 1 15.69 24.37 22.70
C MET A 1 16.02 23.07 23.41
N GLU A 2 15.03 22.29 23.82
CA GLU A 2 15.29 21.01 24.51
C GLU A 2 15.83 19.97 23.51
N PRO A 3 16.93 19.27 23.82
CA PRO A 3 17.47 18.22 22.97
C PRO A 3 16.51 17.02 22.90
N LEU A 4 16.36 16.47 21.69
CA LEU A 4 15.57 15.26 21.41
C LEU A 4 16.21 14.09 22.17
N GLY A 5 15.64 13.71 23.31
CA GLY A 5 15.92 12.41 23.91
C GLY A 5 15.51 11.34 22.91
N ASP A 6 16.51 10.63 22.36
CA ASP A 6 16.46 9.41 21.53
C ASP A 6 15.20 9.15 20.68
N ARG A 7 14.62 10.20 20.08
CA ARG A 7 13.48 10.06 19.17
C ARG A 7 13.92 10.35 17.75
N ARG A 8 13.84 9.32 16.91
CA ARG A 8 14.12 9.45 15.48
C ARG A 8 13.12 10.41 14.83
N PRO A 9 13.59 11.35 13.97
CA PRO A 9 12.69 12.25 13.26
C PRO A 9 11.77 11.47 12.32
N CYS A 10 10.52 11.93 12.14
CA CYS A 10 9.61 11.34 11.15
C CYS A 10 10.15 11.50 9.72
N CYS A 11 9.67 10.69 8.78
CA CYS A 11 10.16 10.68 7.40
C CYS A 11 10.04 12.06 6.73
N VAL A 12 8.95 12.79 6.99
CA VAL A 12 8.78 14.14 6.43
C VAL A 12 9.84 15.11 6.94
N CYS A 13 10.14 15.10 8.24
CA CYS A 13 11.10 16.03 8.85
C CYS A 13 12.55 15.69 8.49
N ILE A 14 12.91 14.39 8.46
CA ILE A 14 14.24 13.96 8.02
C ILE A 14 14.48 14.32 6.54
N THR A 15 13.51 14.08 5.64
CA THR A 15 13.63 14.45 4.22
C THR A 15 13.72 15.96 4.02
N LYS A 16 13.04 16.76 4.86
CA LYS A 16 13.13 18.22 4.82
C LYS A 16 14.37 18.79 5.52
N ASN A 17 15.24 17.95 6.08
CA ASN A 17 16.41 18.35 6.86
C ASN A 17 16.07 19.38 7.95
N ARG A 18 15.01 19.11 8.73
CA ARG A 18 14.57 19.98 9.83
C ARG A 18 14.34 19.19 11.11
N ASN A 19 14.37 19.88 12.25
CA ASN A 19 14.03 19.28 13.54
C ASN A 19 12.59 18.77 13.56
N CYS A 20 12.41 17.55 14.06
CA CYS A 20 11.08 16.96 14.27
C CYS A 20 10.56 17.36 15.66
N PRO A 21 9.46 18.13 15.78
CA PRO A 21 8.93 18.52 17.08
C PRO A 21 8.35 17.31 17.83
N ARG A 22 8.23 17.42 19.17
CA ARG A 22 7.66 16.35 20.03
C ARG A 22 6.24 15.95 19.62
N PHE A 23 5.42 16.89 19.14
CA PHE A 23 4.06 16.63 18.66
C PHE A 23 3.97 16.87 17.15
N CYS A 24 4.82 16.19 16.37
CA CYS A 24 4.79 16.31 14.91
C CYS A 24 3.56 15.60 14.32
N GLU A 25 2.68 16.34 13.65
CA GLU A 25 1.49 15.81 12.95
C GLU A 25 1.83 14.72 11.92
N TYR A 26 3.02 14.79 11.30
CA TYR A 26 3.42 13.81 10.29
C TYR A 26 4.04 12.54 10.88
N ALA A 27 4.39 12.54 12.17
CA ALA A 27 5.03 11.39 12.81
C ALA A 27 4.08 10.21 13.01
N GLU A 28 2.77 10.46 13.08
CA GLU A 28 1.75 9.42 13.14
C GLU A 28 1.61 8.69 11.79
N TYR A 29 1.65 9.45 10.69
CA TYR A 29 1.42 8.92 9.34
C TYR A 29 2.70 8.43 8.63
N PHE A 30 3.84 9.07 8.92
CA PHE A 30 5.14 8.78 8.32
C PHE A 30 6.22 8.62 9.39
N PRO A 31 6.10 7.63 10.30
CA PRO A 31 7.10 7.35 11.32
C PRO A 31 8.41 6.88 10.68
N TYR A 32 9.53 7.04 11.39
CA TYR A 32 10.88 6.78 10.85
C TYR A 32 11.04 5.37 10.25
N GLU A 33 10.34 4.39 10.81
CA GLU A 33 10.34 2.99 10.40
C GLU A 33 9.90 2.81 8.93
N LEU A 34 9.09 3.74 8.40
CA LEU A 34 8.64 3.74 7.01
C LEU A 34 9.61 4.47 6.06
N ARG A 35 10.83 4.82 6.48
CA ARG A 35 11.76 5.64 5.69
C ARG A 35 11.99 5.12 4.27
N SER A 36 12.23 3.82 4.09
CA SER A 36 12.43 3.24 2.75
C SER A 36 11.20 3.41 1.86
N HIS A 37 10.01 3.14 2.39
CA HIS A 37 8.74 3.33 1.68
C HIS A 37 8.44 4.81 1.40
N TYR A 38 8.78 5.69 2.34
CA TYR A 38 8.63 7.12 2.17
C TYR A 38 9.57 7.67 1.11
N GLU A 39 10.78 7.12 0.95
CA GLU A 39 11.72 7.49 -0.11
C GLU A 39 11.10 7.22 -1.49
N SER A 40 10.55 6.03 -1.75
CA SER A 40 9.78 5.72 -2.97
C SER A 40 8.59 6.67 -3.20
N THR A 41 7.86 6.98 -2.13
CA THR A 41 6.71 7.89 -2.18
C THR A 41 7.15 9.33 -2.50
N ASN A 42 8.27 9.76 -1.93
CA ASN A 42 8.84 11.08 -2.14
C ASN A 42 9.43 11.23 -3.55
N GLU A 43 9.99 10.17 -4.12
CA GLU A 43 10.42 10.14 -5.53
C GLU A 43 9.22 10.39 -6.46
N LEU A 44 8.09 9.73 -6.22
CA LEU A 44 6.90 9.84 -7.06
C LEU A 44 6.15 11.18 -6.90
N PHE A 45 5.89 11.61 -5.66
CA PHE A 45 5.03 12.76 -5.40
C PHE A 45 5.79 14.02 -5.00
N GLY A 46 6.96 13.87 -4.39
CA GLY A 46 7.68 14.95 -3.71
C GLY A 46 7.04 15.33 -2.37
N THR A 47 7.87 15.49 -1.33
CA THR A 47 7.44 15.89 0.01
C THR A 47 6.55 17.14 0.05
N PRO A 48 6.79 18.23 -0.73
CA PRO A 48 5.87 19.37 -0.75
C PRO A 48 4.43 19.00 -1.14
N LYS A 49 4.26 18.11 -2.13
CA LYS A 49 2.94 17.65 -2.58
C LYS A 49 2.30 16.74 -1.55
N ILE A 50 3.08 15.85 -0.93
CA ILE A 50 2.62 14.98 0.17
C ILE A 50 2.07 15.83 1.32
N ILE A 51 2.83 16.83 1.78
CA ILE A 51 2.38 17.76 2.83
C ILE A 51 1.10 18.48 2.40
N LYS A 52 1.03 18.93 1.13
CA LYS A 52 -0.17 19.57 0.60
C LYS A 52 -1.37 18.62 0.67
N MET A 53 -1.26 17.39 0.18
CA MET A 53 -2.33 16.40 0.20
C MET A 53 -2.82 16.12 1.63
N MET A 54 -1.88 15.89 2.57
CA MET A 54 -2.22 15.61 3.97
C MET A 54 -2.96 16.77 4.65
N ARG A 55 -2.62 18.03 4.32
CA ARG A 55 -3.32 19.20 4.87
C ARG A 55 -4.73 19.40 4.32
N HIS A 56 -5.00 18.96 3.10
CA HIS A 56 -6.32 19.09 2.48
C HIS A 56 -7.25 17.92 2.81
N ALA A 57 -6.70 16.78 3.26
CA ALA A 57 -7.49 15.63 3.66
C ALA A 57 -8.23 15.89 4.98
N PRO A 58 -9.52 15.50 5.08
CA PRO A 58 -10.21 15.38 6.36
C PRO A 58 -9.45 14.48 7.32
N GLU A 59 -9.52 14.78 8.63
CA GLU A 59 -8.76 14.09 9.67
C GLU A 59 -8.98 12.57 9.62
N GLU A 60 -10.23 12.14 9.46
CA GLU A 60 -10.63 10.73 9.38
C GLU A 60 -10.10 10.01 8.13
N LYS A 61 -9.65 10.75 7.11
CA LYS A 61 -9.10 10.20 5.87
C LYS A 61 -7.57 10.27 5.80
N LYS A 62 -6.91 10.97 6.73
CA LYS A 62 -5.44 11.15 6.68
C LYS A 62 -4.68 9.83 6.76
N GLN A 63 -5.09 8.91 7.63
CA GLN A 63 -4.45 7.59 7.74
C GLN A 63 -4.57 6.80 6.44
N MET A 64 -5.79 6.75 5.87
CA MET A 64 -6.02 6.08 4.59
C MET A 64 -5.21 6.72 3.47
N LEU A 65 -5.19 8.05 3.39
CA LEU A 65 -4.40 8.79 2.41
C LEU A 65 -2.91 8.46 2.53
N ALA A 66 -2.35 8.48 3.74
CA ALA A 66 -0.94 8.17 3.98
C ALA A 66 -0.59 6.75 3.53
N THR A 67 -1.44 5.76 3.87
CA THR A 67 -1.28 4.39 3.37
C THR A 67 -1.37 4.32 1.85
N SER A 68 -2.35 4.99 1.23
CA SER A 68 -2.54 4.97 -0.22
C SER A 68 -1.37 5.57 -0.98
N ILE A 69 -0.84 6.73 -0.56
CA ILE A 69 0.30 7.34 -1.26
C ILE A 69 1.58 6.50 -1.09
N ILE A 70 1.75 5.84 0.06
CA ILE A 70 2.86 4.91 0.28
C ILE A 70 2.75 3.69 -0.63
N MET A 71 1.55 3.10 -0.72
CA MET A 71 1.28 1.98 -1.61
C MET A 71 1.54 2.36 -3.06
N GLU A 72 1.06 3.52 -3.49
CA GLU A 72 1.26 4.02 -4.86
C GLU A 72 2.76 4.24 -5.14
N GLY A 73 3.49 4.91 -4.25
CA GLY A 73 4.94 5.10 -4.38
C GLY A 73 5.69 3.78 -4.55
N ASN A 74 5.42 2.80 -3.69
CA ASN A 74 6.02 1.46 -3.78
C ASN A 74 5.63 0.74 -5.08
N ALA A 75 4.39 0.90 -5.54
CA ALA A 75 3.93 0.26 -6.77
C ALA A 75 4.67 0.80 -8.00
N TRP A 76 4.91 2.12 -8.07
CA TRP A 76 5.71 2.73 -9.14
C TRP A 76 7.19 2.37 -9.08
N THR A 77 7.77 2.20 -7.88
CA THR A 77 9.15 1.70 -7.74
C THR A 77 9.27 0.26 -8.25
N ASN A 78 8.30 -0.60 -7.95
CA ASN A 78 8.34 -2.02 -8.33
C ASN A 78 7.95 -2.29 -9.79
N ASP A 79 7.04 -1.49 -10.35
CA ASP A 79 6.56 -1.61 -11.73
C ASP A 79 6.46 -0.20 -12.35
N PRO A 80 7.57 0.36 -12.87
CA PRO A 80 7.60 1.70 -13.44
C PRO A 80 6.72 1.89 -14.68
N VAL A 81 6.26 0.80 -15.29
CA VAL A 81 5.42 0.82 -16.49
C VAL A 81 3.93 0.92 -16.11
N SER A 82 3.50 0.13 -15.14
CA SER A 82 2.08 -0.02 -14.82
C SER A 82 1.67 0.46 -13.42
N GLY A 83 2.63 0.70 -12.52
CA GLY A 83 2.42 1.19 -11.16
C GLY A 83 1.33 0.43 -10.39
N GLY A 84 0.53 1.17 -9.61
CA GLY A 84 -0.59 0.62 -8.85
C GLY A 84 -1.65 -0.06 -9.74
N PHE A 85 -1.87 0.46 -10.94
CA PHE A 85 -2.82 -0.13 -11.90
C PHE A 85 -2.39 -1.55 -12.34
N GLY A 86 -1.09 -1.75 -12.60
CA GLY A 86 -0.53 -3.07 -12.92
C GLY A 86 -0.71 -4.07 -11.78
N MET A 87 -0.56 -3.63 -10.53
CA MET A 87 -0.82 -4.48 -9.36
C MET A 87 -2.28 -4.93 -9.32
N VAL A 88 -3.22 -4.00 -9.49
CA VAL A 88 -4.66 -4.32 -9.49
C VAL A 88 -5.01 -5.29 -10.61
N GLN A 89 -4.53 -5.05 -11.84
CA GLN A 89 -4.77 -5.95 -12.97
C GLN A 89 -4.24 -7.36 -12.71
N LYS A 90 -3.02 -7.51 -12.19
CA LYS A 90 -2.44 -8.81 -11.85
C LYS A 90 -3.29 -9.55 -10.82
N ILE A 91 -3.79 -8.85 -9.79
CA ILE A 91 -4.67 -9.45 -8.77
C ILE A 91 -6.01 -9.87 -9.40
N MET A 92 -6.63 -9.01 -10.21
CA MET A 92 -7.88 -9.32 -10.90
C MET A 92 -7.75 -10.54 -11.82
N TRP A 93 -6.67 -10.64 -12.59
CA TRP A 93 -6.37 -11.80 -13.44
C TRP A 93 -6.18 -13.07 -12.62
N LYS A 94 -5.45 -13.00 -11.49
CA LYS A 94 -5.33 -14.15 -10.59
C LYS A 94 -6.69 -14.59 -10.07
N ILE A 95 -7.53 -13.68 -9.60
CA ILE A 95 -8.88 -14.01 -9.11
C ILE A 95 -9.70 -14.69 -10.22
N MET A 96 -9.66 -14.16 -11.45
CA MET A 96 -10.37 -14.74 -12.59
C MET A 96 -9.87 -16.15 -12.92
N LEU A 97 -8.55 -16.35 -12.97
CA LEU A 97 -7.94 -17.66 -13.24
C LEU A 97 -8.32 -18.69 -12.17
N HIS A 98 -8.25 -18.32 -10.89
CA HIS A 98 -8.60 -19.23 -9.79
C HIS A 98 -10.09 -19.57 -9.80
N LYS A 99 -10.98 -18.62 -10.13
CA LYS A 99 -12.41 -18.89 -10.28
C LYS A 99 -12.69 -19.88 -11.42
N ALA A 100 -12.01 -19.72 -12.56
CA ALA A 100 -12.14 -20.66 -13.68
C ALA A 100 -11.65 -22.07 -13.30
N TYR A 101 -10.53 -22.17 -12.59
CA TYR A 101 -9.99 -23.44 -12.11
C TYR A 101 -10.91 -24.12 -11.08
N LEU A 102 -11.48 -23.36 -10.14
CA LEU A 102 -12.44 -23.89 -9.18
C LEU A 102 -13.68 -24.44 -9.89
N HIS A 103 -14.23 -23.70 -10.86
CA HIS A 103 -15.37 -24.17 -11.65
C HIS A 103 -15.07 -25.48 -12.39
N GLU A 104 -13.88 -25.60 -13.00
CA GLU A 104 -13.47 -26.85 -13.67
C GLU A 104 -13.39 -28.03 -12.69
N LEU A 105 -12.87 -27.82 -11.49
CA LEU A 105 -12.81 -28.87 -10.46
C LEU A 105 -14.19 -29.25 -9.95
N GLU A 106 -15.08 -28.28 -9.75
CA GLU A 106 -16.46 -28.50 -9.33
C GLU A 106 -17.22 -29.38 -10.34
N GLU A 107 -17.07 -29.11 -11.64
CA GLU A 107 -17.65 -29.96 -12.70
C GLU A 107 -17.06 -31.38 -12.68
N LYS A 108 -15.73 -31.54 -12.55
CA LYS A 108 -15.11 -32.87 -12.45
C LYS A 108 -15.59 -33.66 -11.23
N ILE A 109 -15.76 -33.00 -10.09
CA ILE A 109 -16.29 -33.62 -8.87
C ILE A 109 -17.74 -34.07 -9.08
N LYS A 110 -18.53 -33.26 -9.77
CA LYS A 110 -19.92 -33.60 -10.10
C LYS A 110 -19.99 -34.83 -11.03
N GLU A 111 -19.22 -34.84 -12.11
CA GLU A 111 -19.14 -35.98 -13.02
C GLU A 111 -18.72 -37.28 -12.31
N GLU A 112 -17.76 -37.19 -11.39
CA GLU A 112 -17.30 -38.36 -10.65
C GLU A 112 -18.35 -38.88 -9.65
N LYS A 113 -19.11 -37.98 -9.01
CA LYS A 113 -20.25 -38.36 -8.16
C LYS A 113 -21.33 -39.07 -8.97
N GLU A 114 -21.68 -38.56 -10.15
CA GLU A 114 -22.66 -39.18 -11.03
C GLU A 114 -22.22 -40.60 -11.47
N LYS A 115 -20.93 -40.81 -11.76
CA LYS A 115 -20.40 -42.16 -12.05
C LYS A 115 -20.53 -43.10 -10.85
N ILE A 116 -20.22 -42.63 -9.64
CA ILE A 116 -20.34 -43.45 -8.43
C ILE A 116 -21.81 -43.84 -8.20
N GLU A 117 -22.74 -42.90 -8.38
CA GLU A 117 -24.19 -43.17 -8.27
C GLU A 117 -24.69 -44.17 -9.31
N LEU A 118 -24.14 -44.20 -10.53
CA LEU A 118 -24.52 -45.16 -11.57
C LEU A 118 -23.95 -46.58 -11.35
N HIS A 119 -22.90 -46.74 -10.54
CA HIS A 119 -22.28 -48.04 -10.23
C HIS A 119 -22.75 -48.64 -8.90
N LEU A 120 -23.68 -47.97 -8.20
CA LEU A 120 -24.38 -48.45 -7.00
C LEU A 120 -25.81 -48.87 -7.36
#